data_AF-A0A804UCE8-F1
#
_entry.id   AF-A0A804UCE8-F1
#
_cell.length_a   1.000
_cell.length_b   1.000
_cell.length_c   1.000
_cell.angle_alpha   90.00
_cell.angle_beta   90.00
_cell.angle_gamma   90.00
#
_symmetry.space_group_name_H-M   'P 1'
#
loop_
_entity.id
_entity.type
_entity.pdbx_description
1 polymer ?
#
loop_
_entity_poly.entity_id
_entity_poly.type
_entity_poly.pdbx_seq_one_letter_code
_entity_poly.pdbx_strand_id
1 'polypeptide(L)'
;MEDASYPSEQLLISGEKVNNYVPCRCLPPPHETQDQVYFIKQIESLGNACGTIALLHAVGNASSKVNLVENSCLDLFFKSTATMDDPHERAVCLEKDDTTARAHLLAANYGATKGMSPDVATAPKSKGCLMIGEYNKVAKK
;
A
#
# COMPACT_ATOMS: atom_id res chain seq x y z
N MET A 1 -30.27 -1.93 29.64
CA MET A 1 -28.82 -1.69 29.44
C MET A 1 -28.74 -0.57 28.45
N GLU A 2 -28.76 0.65 28.96
CA GLU A 2 -28.60 1.87 28.17
C GLU A 2 -27.11 2.03 27.86
N ASP A 3 -26.82 2.25 26.59
CA ASP A 3 -25.52 2.44 26.01
C ASP A 3 -24.91 3.76 26.52
N ALA A 4 -23.72 3.64 27.07
CA ALA A 4 -22.91 4.75 27.55
C ALA A 4 -22.42 5.60 26.36
N SER A 5 -23.28 6.47 25.85
CA SER A 5 -22.90 7.57 24.97
C SER A 5 -22.18 8.62 25.82
N TYR A 6 -20.85 8.59 25.83
CA TYR A 6 -20.04 9.55 26.56
C TYR A 6 -19.94 10.86 25.76
N PRO A 7 -20.42 12.00 26.29
CA PRO A 7 -20.55 13.23 25.52
C PRO A 7 -19.23 14.01 25.50
N SER A 8 -18.71 14.30 24.31
CA SER A 8 -17.54 15.20 24.14
C SER A 8 -17.92 16.58 23.58
N GLU A 9 -19.21 16.94 23.55
CA GLU A 9 -19.68 18.21 23.01
C GLU A 9 -20.45 19.04 24.05
N GLN A 10 -19.78 19.40 25.15
CA GLN A 10 -20.26 20.46 26.01
C GLN A 10 -19.11 21.23 26.66
N LEU A 11 -18.43 22.04 25.86
CA LEU A 11 -17.70 23.20 26.39
C LEU A 11 -17.79 24.37 25.41
N LEU A 12 -19.04 24.77 25.15
CA LEU A 12 -19.40 26.12 24.72
C LEU A 12 -19.16 27.07 25.90
N ILE A 13 -17.95 27.61 26.02
CA ILE A 13 -17.74 28.87 26.75
C ILE A 13 -17.29 29.90 25.72
N SER A 14 -18.18 30.87 25.52
CA SER A 14 -17.99 32.06 24.72
C SER A 14 -16.63 32.72 24.97
N GLY A 15 -15.90 32.95 23.88
CA GLY A 15 -15.10 34.16 23.67
C GLY A 15 -13.92 34.42 24.62
N GLU A 16 -12.85 33.64 24.53
CA GLU A 16 -11.48 34.14 24.30
C GLU A 16 -10.59 32.94 23.96
N LYS A 17 -10.04 32.87 22.76
CA LYS A 17 -9.17 31.76 22.34
C LYS A 17 -7.80 31.93 23.01
N VAL A 18 -7.70 31.55 24.28
CA VAL A 18 -6.42 31.35 24.93
C VAL A 18 -5.70 30.21 24.22
N ASN A 19 -4.72 30.56 23.39
CA ASN A 19 -3.80 29.61 22.76
C ASN A 19 -2.91 29.00 23.85
N ASN A 20 -3.47 28.10 24.67
CA ASN A 20 -2.71 27.33 25.64
C ASN A 20 -2.13 26.08 24.96
N TYR A 21 -1.41 26.29 23.86
CA TYR A 21 -0.58 25.24 23.29
C TYR A 21 0.76 25.28 24.01
N VAL A 22 0.94 24.38 24.97
CA VAL A 22 2.24 24.09 25.57
C VAL A 22 2.78 22.86 24.82
N PRO A 23 3.59 23.02 23.75
CA PRO A 23 4.15 21.86 23.07
C PRO A 23 5.01 21.08 24.06
N CYS A 24 4.82 19.76 24.09
CA CYS A 24 5.69 18.86 24.82
C CYS A 24 7.14 19.10 24.36
N ARG A 25 8.04 19.49 25.27
CA ARG A 25 9.47 19.75 24.99
C ARG A 25 10.23 18.54 24.43
N CYS A 26 9.61 17.36 24.38
CA CYS A 26 10.21 16.13 23.88
C CYS A 26 9.97 15.89 22.39
N LEU A 27 9.11 16.68 21.72
CA LEU A 27 8.96 16.56 20.27
C LEU A 27 10.18 17.20 19.61
N PRO A 28 10.98 16.45 18.82
CA PRO A 28 12.01 17.07 18.01
C PRO A 28 11.36 18.14 17.13
N PRO A 29 12.09 19.23 16.80
CA PRO A 29 11.57 20.24 15.90
C PRO A 29 11.04 19.57 14.63
N PRO A 30 9.96 20.08 14.01
CA PRO A 30 9.45 19.51 12.77
C PRO A 30 10.62 19.38 11.79
N HIS A 31 11.03 18.14 11.53
CA HIS A 31 12.20 17.87 10.72
C HIS A 31 11.91 18.39 9.31
N GLU A 32 12.89 19.14 8.79
CA GLU A 32 12.83 19.84 7.51
C GLU A 32 12.30 18.92 6.41
N THR A 33 11.23 19.40 5.76
CA THR A 33 10.59 18.89 4.54
C THR A 33 10.96 17.45 4.21
N GLN A 34 10.31 16.50 4.90
CA GLN A 34 10.36 15.11 4.46
C GLN A 34 9.99 15.08 2.98
N ASP A 35 10.95 14.64 2.17
CA ASP A 35 10.79 14.35 0.75
C ASP A 35 9.41 13.71 0.53
N GLN A 36 8.68 14.17 -0.49
CA GLN A 36 7.31 13.73 -0.77
C GLN A 36 7.20 12.21 -0.64
N VAL A 37 6.41 11.76 0.33
CA VAL A 37 6.23 10.33 0.61
C VAL A 37 5.70 9.63 -0.65
N TYR A 38 6.40 8.60 -1.10
CA TYR A 38 5.93 7.76 -2.18
C TYR A 38 4.82 6.84 -1.66
N PHE A 39 3.58 7.26 -1.90
CA PHE A 39 2.37 6.55 -1.48
C PHE A 39 1.59 6.00 -2.68
N ILE A 40 1.04 4.80 -2.53
CA ILE A 40 0.13 4.14 -3.47
C ILE A 40 -1.12 3.74 -2.68
N LYS A 41 -2.30 4.11 -3.17
CA LYS A 41 -3.57 3.72 -2.57
C LYS A 41 -3.88 2.25 -2.89
N GLN A 42 -4.19 1.42 -1.89
CA GLN A 42 -4.76 0.10 -2.16
C GLN A 42 -6.23 0.28 -2.57
N ILE A 43 -6.49 0.23 -3.88
CA ILE A 43 -7.84 0.25 -4.44
C ILE A 43 -8.44 -1.16 -4.44
N GLU A 44 -9.77 -1.27 -4.41
CA GLU A 44 -10.47 -2.57 -4.30
C GLU A 44 -10.07 -3.55 -5.41
N SER A 45 -9.86 -3.05 -6.63
CA SER A 45 -9.49 -3.87 -7.79
C SER A 45 -8.07 -4.44 -7.73
N LEU A 46 -7.20 -3.93 -6.86
CA LEU A 46 -5.89 -4.53 -6.59
C LEU A 46 -5.99 -5.77 -5.68
N GLY A 47 -7.11 -6.01 -5.00
CA GLY A 47 -7.35 -7.22 -4.21
C GLY A 47 -6.26 -7.50 -3.16
N ASN A 48 -5.71 -8.73 -3.18
CA ASN A 48 -4.70 -9.22 -2.22
C ASN A 48 -3.28 -8.63 -2.44
N ALA A 49 -3.20 -7.36 -2.83
CA ALA A 49 -1.95 -6.65 -3.11
C ALA A 49 -1.23 -6.08 -1.90
N CYS A 50 -1.79 -6.17 -0.68
CA CYS A 50 -1.28 -5.43 0.48
C CYS A 50 0.22 -5.66 0.74
N GLY A 51 0.70 -6.90 0.61
CA GLY A 51 2.12 -7.24 0.75
C GLY A 51 2.99 -6.60 -0.34
N THR A 52 2.55 -6.66 -1.59
CA THR A 52 3.25 -6.04 -2.72
C THR A 52 3.27 -4.51 -2.59
N ILE A 53 2.15 -3.90 -2.21
CA ILE A 53 2.05 -2.44 -2.00
C ILE A 53 2.97 -2.01 -0.86
N ALA A 54 3.02 -2.76 0.25
CA ALA A 54 3.93 -2.48 1.35
C ALA A 54 5.41 -2.52 0.92
N LEU A 55 5.79 -3.50 0.08
CA LEU A 55 7.13 -3.56 -0.50
C LEU A 55 7.41 -2.37 -1.42
N LEU A 56 6.45 -1.97 -2.25
CA LEU A 56 6.58 -0.79 -3.12
C LEU A 56 6.71 0.50 -2.29
N HIS A 57 5.97 0.64 -1.19
CA HIS A 57 6.13 1.77 -0.27
C HIS A 57 7.53 1.77 0.34
N ALA A 58 8.02 0.62 0.82
CA ALA A 58 9.34 0.51 1.43
C ALA A 58 10.45 0.91 0.45
N VAL A 59 10.41 0.38 -0.78
CA VAL A 59 11.42 0.67 -1.81
C VAL A 59 11.32 2.11 -2.31
N GLY A 60 10.12 2.60 -2.62
CA GLY A 60 9.92 3.95 -3.15
C GLY A 60 10.36 5.05 -2.20
N ASN A 61 10.06 4.91 -0.91
CA ASN A 61 10.49 5.85 0.14
C ASN A 61 11.96 5.70 0.52
N ALA A 62 12.63 4.63 0.08
CA ALA A 62 14.06 4.43 0.24
C ALA A 62 14.85 4.65 -1.07
N SER A 63 14.22 5.21 -2.11
CA SER A 63 14.78 5.34 -3.47
C SER A 63 16.17 5.99 -3.53
N SER A 64 16.49 6.94 -2.63
CA SER A 64 17.82 7.57 -2.54
C SER A 64 18.91 6.67 -1.95
N LYS A 65 18.53 5.53 -1.35
CA LYS A 65 19.42 4.58 -0.64
C LYS A 65 19.43 3.18 -1.27
N VAL A 66 18.54 2.92 -2.23
CA VAL A 66 18.42 1.63 -2.91
C VAL A 66 18.70 1.80 -4.39
N ASN A 67 19.63 0.98 -4.91
CA ASN A 67 19.91 0.94 -6.34
C ASN A 67 19.09 -0.18 -6.96
N LEU A 68 18.13 0.19 -7.81
CA LEU A 68 17.36 -0.77 -8.59
C LEU A 68 18.15 -1.16 -9.83
N VAL A 69 18.02 -2.42 -10.24
CA VAL A 69 18.60 -2.89 -11.51
C VAL A 69 17.89 -2.17 -12.66
N GLU A 70 18.67 -1.56 -13.55
CA GLU A 70 18.14 -0.84 -14.70
C GLU A 70 17.23 -1.73 -15.56
N ASN A 71 16.08 -1.21 -15.98
CA ASN A 71 15.04 -1.91 -16.75
C ASN A 71 14.41 -3.12 -16.03
N SER A 72 14.64 -3.28 -14.72
CA SER A 72 13.87 -4.22 -13.90
C SER A 72 12.41 -3.79 -13.74
N CYS A 73 11.54 -4.70 -13.31
CA CYS A 73 10.12 -4.38 -13.08
C CYS A 73 9.94 -3.20 -12.10
N LEU A 74 10.72 -3.17 -11.02
CA LEU A 74 10.67 -2.07 -10.04
C LEU A 74 11.19 -0.76 -10.63
N ASP A 75 12.32 -0.79 -11.35
CA ASP A 75 12.88 0.41 -11.98
C ASP A 75 11.91 1.04 -12.97
N LEU A 76 11.32 0.23 -13.85
CA LEU A 76 10.32 0.68 -14.82
C LEU A 76 9.05 1.21 -14.14
N PHE A 77 8.58 0.53 -13.10
CA PHE A 77 7.40 0.95 -12.35
C PHE A 77 7.64 2.30 -11.65
N PHE A 78 8.73 2.48 -10.91
CA PHE A 78 9.00 3.75 -10.24
C PHE A 78 9.28 4.88 -11.23
N LYS A 79 9.94 4.62 -12.37
CA LYS A 79 10.12 5.62 -13.43
C LYS A 79 8.78 6.06 -14.04
N SER A 80 7.85 5.15 -14.28
CA SER A 80 6.56 5.47 -14.88
C SER A 80 5.62 6.22 -13.95
N THR A 81 5.77 6.06 -12.64
CA THR A 81 4.92 6.69 -11.62
C THR A 81 5.57 7.89 -10.90
N ALA A 82 6.85 8.19 -11.16
CA ALA A 82 7.61 9.23 -10.48
C ALA A 82 6.96 10.63 -10.57
N THR A 83 6.32 10.94 -11.69
CA THR A 83 5.68 12.24 -11.94
C THR A 83 4.20 12.27 -11.55
N MET A 84 3.65 11.17 -11.02
CA MET A 84 2.25 11.13 -10.59
C MET A 84 2.14 11.69 -9.17
N ASP A 85 1.38 12.78 -8.99
CA ASP A 85 1.15 13.37 -7.66
C ASP A 85 0.02 12.66 -6.90
N ASP A 86 -0.95 12.05 -7.61
CA ASP A 86 -2.08 11.35 -6.98
C ASP A 86 -1.74 9.88 -6.68
N PRO A 87 -1.79 9.45 -5.40
CA PRO A 87 -1.64 8.04 -5.03
C PRO A 87 -2.65 7.09 -5.69
N HIS A 88 -3.82 7.57 -6.10
CA HIS A 88 -4.80 6.79 -6.83
C HIS A 88 -4.35 6.50 -8.28
N GLU A 89 -3.73 7.46 -8.97
CA GLU A 89 -3.17 7.25 -10.31
C GLU A 89 -2.07 6.18 -10.30
N ARG A 90 -1.21 6.19 -9.29
CA ARG A 90 -0.19 5.15 -9.10
C ARG A 90 -0.82 3.77 -8.90
N ALA A 91 -1.96 3.69 -8.21
CA ALA A 91 -2.70 2.45 -8.00
C ALA A 91 -3.30 1.92 -9.30
N VAL A 92 -3.87 2.81 -10.13
CA VAL A 92 -4.39 2.47 -11.47
C VAL A 92 -3.25 2.04 -12.41
N CYS A 93 -2.07 2.63 -12.29
CA CYS A 93 -0.88 2.19 -13.01
C CYS A 93 -0.46 0.78 -12.59
N LEU A 94 -0.40 0.54 -11.27
CA LEU A 94 -0.06 -0.76 -10.69
C LEU A 94 -1.06 -1.86 -11.09
N GLU A 95 -2.36 -1.56 -11.13
CA GLU A 95 -3.40 -2.49 -11.57
C GLU A 95 -3.18 -3.01 -13.00
N LYS A 96 -2.64 -2.15 -13.88
CA LYS A 96 -2.39 -2.46 -15.30
C LYS A 96 -0.99 -3.02 -15.57
N ASP A 97 -0.14 -3.10 -14.55
CA ASP A 97 1.25 -3.56 -14.71
C ASP A 97 1.36 -5.08 -14.66
N ASP A 98 1.21 -5.71 -15.83
CA ASP A 98 1.43 -7.16 -16.03
C ASP A 98 2.83 -7.64 -15.63
N THR A 99 3.83 -6.75 -15.63
CA THR A 99 5.21 -7.11 -15.30
C THR A 99 5.37 -7.29 -13.80
N THR A 100 4.83 -6.37 -13.01
CA THR A 100 4.78 -6.51 -11.55
C THR A 100 3.91 -7.69 -11.13
N ALA A 101 2.78 -7.94 -11.82
CA ALA A 101 1.93 -9.11 -11.59
C ALA A 101 2.72 -10.41 -11.76
N ARG A 102 3.43 -10.53 -12.89
CA ARG A 102 4.24 -11.70 -13.22
C ARG A 102 5.40 -11.89 -12.24
N ALA A 103 6.06 -10.80 -11.84
CA ALA A 103 7.13 -10.85 -10.85
C ALA A 103 6.62 -11.35 -9.49
N HIS A 104 5.45 -10.87 -9.05
CA HIS A 104 4.80 -11.36 -7.83
C HIS A 104 4.51 -12.86 -7.91
N LEU A 105 3.87 -13.33 -9.00
CA LEU A 105 3.55 -14.75 -9.18
C LEU A 105 4.79 -15.64 -9.18
N LEU A 106 5.86 -15.22 -9.85
CA LEU A 106 7.11 -15.94 -9.85
C LEU A 106 7.68 -16.03 -8.43
N ALA A 107 7.77 -14.91 -7.71
CA ALA A 107 8.28 -14.87 -6.34
C ALA A 107 7.45 -15.73 -5.38
N ALA A 108 6.12 -15.67 -5.50
CA ALA A 108 5.20 -16.48 -4.72
C ALA A 108 5.38 -17.99 -4.99
N ASN A 109 5.55 -18.37 -6.27
CA ASN A 109 5.80 -19.76 -6.66
C ASN A 109 7.17 -20.28 -6.19
N TYR A 110 8.22 -19.45 -6.27
CA TYR A 110 9.55 -19.83 -5.76
C TYR A 110 9.56 -20.01 -4.24
N GLY A 111 8.68 -19.32 -3.51
CA GLY A 111 8.52 -19.49 -2.06
C GLY A 111 7.77 -20.75 -1.63
N ALA A 112 7.19 -21.53 -2.55
CA ALA A 112 6.45 -22.74 -2.21
C ALA A 112 7.41 -23.86 -1.76
N THR A 113 7.33 -24.26 -0.48
CA THR A 113 7.98 -25.47 0.03
C THR A 113 7.38 -26.71 -0.65
N LYS A 114 8.22 -27.69 -1.04
CA LYS A 114 7.77 -29.00 -1.57
C LYS A 114 6.69 -29.58 -0.66
N GLY A 115 5.46 -29.69 -1.15
CA GLY A 115 4.31 -30.20 -0.38
C GLY A 115 3.03 -29.38 -0.54
N MET A 116 3.11 -28.16 -1.06
CA MET A 116 1.90 -27.44 -1.50
C MET A 116 1.39 -28.06 -2.81
N SER A 117 0.11 -28.45 -2.86
CA SER A 117 -0.51 -28.98 -4.08
C SER A 117 -0.47 -27.93 -5.21
N PRO A 118 -0.36 -28.35 -6.48
CA PRO A 118 -0.23 -27.43 -7.63
C PRO A 118 -1.40 -26.44 -7.79
N ASP A 119 -2.54 -26.73 -7.18
CA ASP A 119 -3.74 -25.88 -7.23
C ASP A 119 -3.62 -24.60 -6.38
N VAL A 120 -2.66 -24.52 -5.45
CA VAL A 120 -2.41 -23.31 -4.65
C VAL A 120 -1.50 -22.30 -5.35
N ALA A 121 -0.57 -22.77 -6.19
CA ALA A 121 0.47 -21.90 -6.78
C ALA A 121 0.04 -21.23 -8.09
N THR A 122 -1.03 -21.72 -8.72
CA THR A 122 -1.47 -21.21 -10.03
C THR A 122 -2.62 -20.22 -9.84
N ALA A 123 -2.32 -18.95 -9.58
CA ALA A 123 -3.34 -17.92 -9.71
C ALA A 123 -3.80 -17.83 -11.17
N PRO A 124 -5.09 -18.05 -11.50
CA PRO A 124 -5.58 -17.92 -12.87
C PRO A 124 -5.47 -16.47 -13.35
N LYS A 125 -5.00 -16.30 -14.59
CA LYS A 125 -4.81 -15.01 -15.25
C LYS A 125 -6.16 -14.36 -15.58
N SER A 126 -6.77 -13.62 -14.66
CA SER A 126 -7.77 -12.63 -15.06
C SER A 126 -7.02 -11.40 -15.59
N LYS A 127 -7.34 -10.96 -16.82
CA LYS A 127 -6.67 -9.84 -17.53
C LYS A 127 -6.96 -8.45 -16.93
N GLY A 128 -7.20 -8.36 -15.63
CA GLY A 128 -7.59 -7.10 -14.99
C GLY A 128 -7.45 -7.07 -13.49
N CYS A 129 -6.84 -8.08 -12.87
CA CYS A 129 -6.54 -7.99 -11.46
C CYS A 129 -5.17 -8.57 -11.19
N LEU A 130 -4.28 -7.64 -10.80
CA LEU A 130 -2.91 -7.90 -10.42
C LEU A 130 -2.78 -9.07 -9.41
N MET A 131 -3.76 -9.26 -8.52
CA MET A 131 -3.60 -10.12 -7.33
C MET A 131 -4.80 -10.99 -6.93
N ILE A 132 -5.94 -10.99 -7.64
CA ILE A 132 -6.95 -12.04 -7.45
C ILE A 132 -6.60 -13.22 -8.35
N GLY A 133 -5.97 -14.24 -7.77
CA GLY A 133 -6.30 -15.59 -8.19
C GLY A 133 -7.72 -15.88 -7.71
N GLU A 134 -8.58 -16.51 -8.50
CA GLU A 134 -9.82 -17.09 -7.99
C GLU A 134 -9.46 -18.13 -6.92
N TYR A 135 -9.32 -17.72 -5.67
CA TYR A 135 -9.27 -18.61 -4.52
C TYR A 135 -10.64 -18.64 -3.85
N ASN A 136 -11.72 -18.91 -4.60
CA ASN A 136 -12.98 -19.35 -4.01
C ASN A 136 -13.96 -19.94 -5.04
N LYS A 137 -13.79 -21.21 -5.41
CA LYS A 137 -14.94 -22.06 -5.81
C LYS A 137 -14.81 -23.54 -5.46
N VAL A 138 -13.86 -23.94 -4.63
CA VAL A 138 -13.75 -25.33 -4.14
C VAL A 138 -13.86 -25.34 -2.62
N ALA A 139 -15.10 -25.37 -2.11
CA ALA A 139 -15.50 -26.04 -0.85
C ALA A 139 -16.86 -25.54 -0.34
N LYS A 140 -17.93 -25.70 -1.12
CA LYS A 140 -19.28 -25.99 -0.56
C LYS A 140 -19.97 -26.94 -1.52
N LYS A 141 -19.86 -28.23 -1.23
CA LYS A 141 -20.79 -29.26 -1.69
C LYS A 141 -21.93 -29.32 -0.68
#